data_AF-Q3MCT3-F1
#
_entry.id   AF-Q3MCT3-F1
#
_cell.length_a   1.000
_cell.length_b   1.000
_cell.length_c   1.000
_cell.angle_alpha   90.00
_cell.angle_beta   90.00
_cell.angle_gamma   90.00
#
_symmetry.space_group_name_H-M   'P 1'
#
loop_
_entity.id
_entity.type
_entity.pdbx_description
1 polymer ?
#
loop_
_entity_poly.entity_id
_entity_poly.type
_entity_poly.pdbx_seq_one_letter_code
_entity_poly.pdbx_strand_id
1 'polypeptide(L)'
;MPDKQNLEERLISQVAERSISNQLDTAEQIDIYVQTDILKVVQGQADGVTVSGQGLVTKQNIRVQEIQVKTDSIAINPLSAIFGEVQLDKPVNLTARVILTEADINSALTSDFTRNFMQDFELKVDREIISFEMQDMQIFLPSDGQMGFRGNFLLKEKNHRRSLGFTAMLRPRTHSQPIILESFHCTQGEGVSLELIMTLVQKAQELVNLPYLVWEGMKIRIKNMEIRQSILILLLEVNLAQLPESIMENSD
;
A
#
# COMPACT_ATOMS: atom_id res chain seq x y z
N MET A 1 -0.94 33.71 -10.21
CA MET A 1 -2.19 34.37 -9.76
C MET A 1 -2.75 33.53 -8.63
N PRO A 2 -3.21 34.09 -7.51
CA PRO A 2 -3.80 33.26 -6.47
C PRO A 2 -5.19 32.84 -6.95
N ASP A 3 -5.40 31.53 -7.11
CA ASP A 3 -6.70 30.96 -7.46
C ASP A 3 -7.73 31.38 -6.39
N LYS A 4 -8.70 32.18 -6.80
CA LYS A 4 -9.91 32.40 -6.02
C LYS A 4 -10.72 31.12 -6.11
N GLN A 5 -10.54 30.22 -5.15
CA GLN A 5 -11.44 29.08 -4.98
C GLN A 5 -12.86 29.61 -4.79
N ASN A 6 -13.80 29.03 -5.53
CA ASN A 6 -15.21 29.41 -5.41
C ASN A 6 -15.79 28.88 -4.09
N LEU A 7 -16.93 29.41 -3.66
CA LEU A 7 -17.52 29.08 -2.36
C LEU A 7 -17.85 27.58 -2.26
N GLU A 8 -18.38 27.01 -3.33
CA GLU A 8 -18.71 25.60 -3.46
C GLU A 8 -17.48 24.70 -3.29
N GLU A 9 -16.37 24.98 -3.97
CA GLU A 9 -15.13 24.21 -3.87
C GLU A 9 -14.62 24.23 -2.43
N ARG A 10 -14.65 25.39 -1.76
CA ARG A 10 -14.22 25.52 -0.37
C ARG A 10 -15.09 24.72 0.59
N LEU A 11 -16.41 24.75 0.42
CA LEU A 11 -17.34 24.02 1.28
C LEU A 11 -17.17 22.51 1.12
N ILE A 12 -17.11 22.03 -0.13
CA ILE A 12 -16.93 20.60 -0.40
C ILE A 12 -15.54 20.11 0.06
N SER A 13 -14.50 20.92 -0.14
CA SER A 13 -13.15 20.63 0.36
C SER A 13 -13.11 20.47 1.87
N GLN A 14 -13.76 21.36 2.63
CA GLN A 14 -13.82 21.28 4.09
C GLN A 14 -14.58 20.04 4.58
N VAL A 15 -15.66 19.66 3.89
CA VAL A 15 -16.41 18.43 4.22
C VAL A 15 -15.54 17.20 3.94
N ALA A 16 -14.87 17.16 2.79
CA ALA A 16 -13.97 16.07 2.45
C ALA A 16 -12.80 15.94 3.44
N GLU A 17 -12.16 17.05 3.79
CA GLU A 17 -11.06 17.10 4.77
C GLU A 17 -11.49 16.54 6.12
N ARG A 18 -12.65 16.98 6.65
CA ARG A 18 -13.20 16.45 7.91
C ARG A 18 -13.54 14.97 7.81
N SER A 19 -14.16 14.55 6.70
CA SER A 19 -14.55 13.16 6.49
C SER A 19 -13.33 12.25 6.50
N ILE A 20 -12.29 12.57 5.73
CA ILE A 20 -11.05 11.78 5.70
C ILE A 20 -10.29 11.87 7.03
N SER A 21 -10.27 13.02 7.69
CA SER A 21 -9.62 13.18 9.00
C SER A 21 -10.23 12.24 10.05
N ASN A 22 -11.56 12.05 10.04
CA ASN A 22 -12.25 11.14 10.96
C ASN A 22 -11.93 9.65 10.71
N GLN A 23 -11.34 9.33 9.56
CA GLN A 23 -10.91 7.97 9.21
C GLN A 23 -9.46 7.68 9.61
N LEU A 24 -8.75 8.70 10.08
CA LEU A 24 -7.40 8.57 10.61
C LEU A 24 -7.45 8.49 12.13
N ASP A 25 -6.55 7.69 12.70
CA ASP A 25 -6.32 7.67 14.15
C ASP A 25 -5.63 8.98 14.57
N THR A 26 -4.59 9.37 13.83
CA THR A 26 -3.93 10.67 13.99
C THR A 26 -3.47 11.25 12.65
N ALA A 27 -3.40 12.57 12.57
CA ALA A 27 -2.83 13.31 11.45
C ALA A 27 -2.12 14.57 11.98
N GLU A 28 -0.90 14.83 11.50
CA GLU A 28 -0.22 16.10 11.81
C GLU A 28 -0.78 17.22 10.93
N GLN A 29 -0.99 16.93 9.65
CA GLN A 29 -1.60 17.84 8.69
C GLN A 29 -2.32 17.04 7.61
N ILE A 30 -3.48 17.52 7.18
CA ILE A 30 -4.17 17.05 5.99
C ILE A 30 -4.89 18.22 5.33
N ASP A 31 -4.65 18.38 4.02
CA ASP A 31 -5.28 19.38 3.18
C ASP A 31 -5.93 18.67 2.00
N ILE A 32 -7.21 18.93 1.78
CA ILE A 32 -7.96 18.37 0.66
C ILE A 32 -8.50 19.51 -0.19
N TYR A 33 -8.30 19.41 -1.50
CA TYR A 33 -8.88 20.31 -2.49
C TYR A 33 -9.76 19.54 -3.45
N VAL A 34 -11.02 19.95 -3.57
CA VAL A 34 -12.01 19.38 -4.49
C VAL A 34 -12.31 20.41 -5.56
N GLN A 35 -11.93 20.12 -6.80
CA GLN A 35 -12.23 20.95 -7.95
C GLN A 35 -13.62 20.59 -8.48
N THR A 36 -14.57 21.52 -8.43
CA THR A 36 -15.96 21.27 -8.84
C THR A 36 -16.72 22.58 -9.09
N ASP A 37 -17.94 22.47 -9.59
CA ASP A 37 -18.89 23.58 -9.74
C ASP A 37 -20.25 23.19 -9.16
N ILE A 38 -21.13 24.19 -8.96
CA ILE A 38 -22.41 23.96 -8.28
C ILE A 38 -23.31 22.93 -8.99
N LEU A 39 -23.24 22.86 -10.33
CA LEU A 39 -24.05 21.92 -11.10
C LEU A 39 -23.52 20.50 -10.92
N LYS A 40 -22.19 20.33 -10.93
CA LYS A 40 -21.53 19.05 -10.67
C LYS A 40 -21.76 18.56 -9.25
N VAL A 41 -21.69 19.44 -8.25
CA VAL A 41 -21.99 19.07 -6.85
C VAL A 41 -23.39 18.45 -6.73
N VAL A 42 -24.41 19.08 -7.34
CA VAL A 42 -25.78 18.55 -7.35
C VAL A 42 -25.87 17.19 -8.06
N GLN A 43 -25.00 16.95 -9.04
CA GLN A 43 -24.92 15.69 -9.78
C GLN A 43 -24.01 14.63 -9.10
N GLY A 44 -23.42 14.93 -7.93
CA GLY A 44 -22.47 14.04 -7.28
C GLY A 44 -21.12 13.94 -8.00
N GLN A 45 -20.67 15.00 -8.66
CA GLN A 45 -19.46 15.00 -9.50
C GLN A 45 -18.42 16.01 -9.04
N ALA A 46 -17.15 15.70 -9.33
CA ALA A 46 -16.01 16.61 -9.20
C ALA A 46 -15.02 16.38 -10.35
N ASP A 47 -14.36 17.44 -10.80
CA ASP A 47 -13.33 17.37 -11.85
C ASP A 47 -12.08 16.63 -11.38
N GLY A 48 -11.80 16.69 -10.08
CA GLY A 48 -10.74 15.94 -9.42
C GLY A 48 -10.55 16.35 -7.98
N VAL A 49 -9.79 15.54 -7.25
CA VAL A 49 -9.43 15.77 -5.85
C VAL A 49 -7.92 15.73 -5.72
N THR A 50 -7.38 16.69 -4.98
CA THR A 50 -5.97 16.71 -4.56
C THR A 50 -5.92 16.59 -3.04
N VAL A 51 -5.07 15.70 -2.54
CA VAL A 51 -4.83 15.51 -1.10
C VAL A 51 -3.36 15.71 -0.83
N SER A 52 -3.03 16.45 0.22
CA SER A 52 -1.68 16.51 0.80
C SER A 52 -1.79 16.19 2.28
N GLY A 53 -0.94 15.31 2.79
CA GLY A 53 -0.98 14.94 4.21
C GLY A 53 0.41 14.63 4.76
N GLN A 54 0.56 14.84 6.07
CA GLN A 54 1.78 14.60 6.82
C GLN A 54 1.47 13.86 8.13
N GLY A 55 2.33 12.90 8.47
CA GLY A 55 2.24 12.14 9.72
C GLY A 55 0.89 11.45 9.91
N LEU A 56 0.31 10.89 8.84
CA LEU A 56 -1.00 10.24 8.88
C LEU A 56 -0.86 8.85 9.48
N VAL A 57 -1.74 8.48 10.40
CA VAL A 57 -1.85 7.13 10.97
C VAL A 57 -3.26 6.61 10.73
N THR A 58 -3.40 5.47 10.05
CA THR A 58 -4.70 4.84 9.82
C THR A 58 -5.18 4.09 11.06
N LYS A 59 -6.48 3.78 11.15
CA LYS A 59 -7.05 2.95 12.22
C LYS A 59 -6.42 1.55 12.32
N GLN A 60 -5.81 1.06 11.23
CA GLN A 60 -5.05 -0.19 11.16
C GLN A 60 -3.58 -0.02 11.58
N ASN A 61 -3.24 1.09 12.23
CA ASN A 61 -1.91 1.43 12.73
C ASN A 61 -0.83 1.48 11.63
N ILE A 62 -1.21 1.90 10.43
CA ILE A 62 -0.28 2.16 9.33
C ILE A 62 0.06 3.64 9.33
N ARG A 63 1.34 3.97 9.54
CA ARG A 63 1.83 5.35 9.51
C ARG A 63 2.42 5.69 8.13
N VAL A 64 2.10 6.88 7.65
CA VAL A 64 2.65 7.48 6.44
C VAL A 64 3.25 8.84 6.79
N GLN A 65 4.54 9.03 6.50
CA GLN A 65 5.23 10.27 6.83
C GLN A 65 4.71 11.44 5.97
N GLU A 66 4.58 11.23 4.66
CA GLU A 66 3.98 12.20 3.75
C GLU A 66 3.20 11.48 2.64
N ILE A 67 2.08 12.07 2.24
CA ILE A 67 1.33 11.63 1.07
C ILE A 67 0.88 12.81 0.24
N GLN A 68 0.96 12.64 -1.08
CA GLN A 68 0.30 13.50 -2.05
C GLN A 68 -0.52 12.63 -2.99
N VAL A 69 -1.81 12.92 -3.13
CA VAL A 69 -2.72 12.20 -4.02
C VAL A 69 -3.35 13.17 -5.00
N LYS A 70 -3.50 12.73 -6.25
CA LYS A 70 -4.30 13.42 -7.25
C LYS A 70 -5.17 12.41 -7.97
N THR A 71 -6.46 12.69 -8.05
CA THR A 71 -7.43 11.85 -8.76
C THR A 71 -7.77 12.42 -10.13
N ASP A 72 -8.25 11.55 -11.01
CA ASP A 72 -9.10 11.94 -12.14
C ASP A 72 -10.47 12.42 -11.63
N SER A 73 -11.39 12.73 -12.56
CA SER A 73 -12.76 13.13 -12.23
C SER A 73 -13.51 12.03 -11.48
N ILE A 74 -14.19 12.43 -10.42
CA ILE A 74 -14.93 11.54 -9.52
C ILE A 74 -16.43 11.72 -9.76
N ALA A 75 -17.16 10.62 -9.67
CA ALA A 75 -18.61 10.61 -9.61
C ALA A 75 -19.05 9.68 -8.47
N ILE A 76 -19.90 10.19 -7.58
CA ILE A 76 -20.49 9.46 -6.47
C ILE A 76 -22.00 9.32 -6.68
N ASN A 77 -22.57 8.24 -6.16
CA ASN A 77 -24.01 8.02 -6.20
C ASN A 77 -24.73 9.04 -5.31
N PRO A 78 -25.48 10.00 -5.86
CA PRO A 78 -26.11 11.04 -5.06
C PRO A 78 -27.22 10.50 -4.17
N LEU A 79 -27.89 9.39 -4.55
CA LEU A 79 -28.93 8.78 -3.72
C LEU A 79 -28.33 8.16 -2.46
N SER A 80 -27.23 7.40 -2.59
CA SER A 80 -26.53 6.81 -1.45
C SER A 80 -25.95 7.90 -0.54
N ALA A 81 -25.40 8.98 -1.13
CA ALA A 81 -24.80 10.07 -0.37
C ALA A 81 -25.81 10.80 0.54
N ILE A 82 -27.09 10.87 0.16
CA ILE A 82 -28.16 11.42 1.00
C ILE A 82 -28.35 10.60 2.29
N PHE A 83 -28.08 9.29 2.23
CA PHE A 83 -28.13 8.39 3.39
C PHE A 83 -26.79 8.29 4.13
N GLY A 84 -25.80 9.13 3.77
CA GLY A 84 -24.47 9.11 4.37
C GLY A 84 -23.53 8.04 3.79
N GLU A 85 -23.96 7.32 2.76
CA GLU A 85 -23.17 6.29 2.11
C GLU A 85 -22.47 6.86 0.88
N VAL A 86 -21.14 7.02 0.94
CA VAL A 86 -20.36 7.46 -0.21
C VAL A 86 -20.02 6.26 -1.07
N GLN A 87 -20.66 6.14 -2.24
CA GLN A 87 -20.41 5.09 -3.21
C GLN A 87 -19.93 5.71 -4.53
N LEU A 88 -18.91 5.12 -5.16
CA LEU A 88 -18.46 5.57 -6.48
C LEU A 88 -19.43 5.06 -7.56
N ASP A 89 -19.89 5.96 -8.44
CA ASP A 89 -20.70 5.57 -9.60
C ASP A 89 -19.86 4.84 -10.67
N LYS A 90 -18.56 5.14 -10.70
CA LYS A 90 -17.58 4.54 -11.61
C LYS A 90 -16.21 4.44 -10.95
N PRO A 91 -15.37 3.50 -11.39
CA PRO A 91 -13.97 3.45 -10.94
C PRO A 91 -13.25 4.77 -11.19
N VAL A 92 -12.36 5.14 -10.27
CA VAL A 92 -11.52 6.33 -10.38
C VAL A 92 -10.05 5.94 -10.44
N ASN A 93 -9.26 6.62 -11.26
CA ASN A 93 -7.81 6.50 -11.20
C ASN A 93 -7.24 7.64 -10.36
N LEU A 94 -6.18 7.33 -9.64
CA LEU A 94 -5.40 8.30 -8.91
C LEU A 94 -3.91 8.03 -9.05
N THR A 95 -3.13 9.09 -8.88
CA THR A 95 -1.69 9.01 -8.71
C THR A 95 -1.36 9.41 -7.28
N ALA A 96 -0.38 8.74 -6.69
CA ALA A 96 0.07 9.06 -5.35
C ALA A 96 1.59 9.10 -5.26
N ARG A 97 2.11 10.05 -4.49
CA ARG A 97 3.48 10.05 -3.98
C ARG A 97 3.42 9.81 -2.48
N VAL A 98 4.06 8.73 -2.02
CA VAL A 98 4.05 8.31 -0.62
C VAL A 98 5.49 8.30 -0.11
N ILE A 99 5.75 8.89 1.05
CA ILE A 99 7.01 8.77 1.77
C ILE A 99 6.78 7.95 3.03
N LEU A 100 7.62 6.92 3.22
CA LEU A 100 7.63 6.06 4.40
C LEU A 100 9.04 6.02 4.99
N THR A 101 9.18 6.11 6.30
CA THR A 101 10.46 5.83 6.95
C THR A 101 10.65 4.31 7.10
N GLU A 102 11.90 3.86 7.30
CA GLU A 102 12.17 2.46 7.65
C GLU A 102 11.35 2.00 8.88
N ALA A 103 11.17 2.87 9.87
CA ALA A 103 10.39 2.57 11.06
C ALA A 103 8.90 2.41 10.75
N ASP A 104 8.33 3.29 9.91
CA ASP A 104 6.93 3.21 9.48
C ASP A 104 6.65 1.90 8.74
N ILE A 105 7.54 1.53 7.82
CA ILE A 105 7.41 0.28 7.08
C ILE A 105 7.49 -0.91 8.03
N ASN A 106 8.47 -0.95 8.93
CA ASN A 106 8.61 -2.04 9.90
C ASN A 106 7.38 -2.16 10.82
N SER A 107 6.78 -1.04 11.24
CA SER A 107 5.49 -1.06 11.95
C SER A 107 4.39 -1.68 11.09
N ALA A 108 4.26 -1.24 9.83
CA ALA A 108 3.27 -1.75 8.90
C ALA A 108 3.46 -3.24 8.56
N LEU A 109 4.68 -3.77 8.59
CA LEU A 109 4.96 -5.20 8.39
C LEU A 109 4.37 -6.08 9.50
N THR A 110 4.09 -5.50 10.67
CA THR A 110 3.42 -6.21 11.79
C THR A 110 1.90 -6.05 11.79
N SER A 111 1.36 -5.20 10.91
CA SER A 111 -0.08 -4.92 10.81
C SER A 111 -0.84 -6.07 10.14
N ASP A 112 -2.17 -6.09 10.35
CA ASP A 112 -3.04 -7.08 9.72
C ASP A 112 -3.11 -6.94 8.20
N PHE A 113 -2.86 -5.75 7.66
CA PHE A 113 -2.68 -5.53 6.22
C PHE A 113 -1.59 -6.43 5.64
N THR A 114 -0.42 -6.47 6.30
CA THR A 114 0.70 -7.30 5.84
C THR A 114 0.42 -8.78 6.05
N ARG A 115 -0.23 -9.15 7.17
CA ARG A 115 -0.67 -10.54 7.38
C ARG A 115 -1.59 -11.00 6.25
N ASN A 116 -2.60 -10.22 5.88
CA ASN A 116 -3.55 -10.60 4.82
C ASN A 116 -2.88 -10.64 3.44
N PHE A 117 -1.95 -9.72 3.16
CA PHE A 117 -1.20 -9.72 1.90
C PHE A 117 -0.22 -10.91 1.78
N MET A 118 0.35 -11.35 2.92
CA MET A 118 1.34 -12.42 2.97
C MET A 118 0.77 -13.80 3.36
N GLN A 119 -0.54 -13.89 3.62
CA GLN A 119 -1.19 -15.15 3.99
C GLN A 119 -1.26 -16.11 2.79
N ASP A 120 -0.94 -17.37 3.07
CA ASP A 120 -1.10 -18.55 2.22
C ASP A 120 -0.31 -18.56 0.90
N PHE A 121 1.01 -18.61 1.01
CA PHE A 121 1.86 -19.10 -0.07
C PHE A 121 2.08 -20.61 0.06
N GLU A 122 1.39 -21.37 -0.78
CA GLU A 122 1.71 -22.77 -1.04
C GLU A 122 2.85 -22.84 -2.07
N LEU A 123 3.93 -23.54 -1.71
CA LEU A 123 5.00 -23.84 -2.64
C LEU A 123 5.00 -25.34 -2.93
N LYS A 124 5.16 -25.68 -4.20
CA LYS A 124 5.33 -27.06 -4.64
C LYS A 124 6.82 -27.36 -4.70
N VAL A 125 7.28 -28.21 -3.79
CA VAL A 125 8.68 -28.68 -3.70
C VAL A 125 8.65 -30.20 -3.82
N ASP A 126 9.39 -30.79 -4.75
CA ASP A 126 9.45 -32.25 -4.96
C ASP A 126 8.07 -32.91 -5.17
N ARG A 127 7.11 -32.16 -5.74
CA ARG A 127 5.68 -32.53 -5.91
C ARG A 127 4.87 -32.61 -4.62
N GLU A 128 5.45 -32.30 -3.47
CA GLU A 128 4.73 -32.07 -2.22
C GLU A 128 4.38 -30.58 -2.07
N ILE A 129 3.23 -30.32 -1.47
CA ILE A 129 2.83 -28.95 -1.11
C ILE A 129 3.39 -28.69 0.28
N ILE A 130 4.26 -27.69 0.38
CA ILE A 130 4.75 -27.17 1.64
C ILE A 130 4.11 -25.79 1.82
N SER A 131 3.40 -25.59 2.92
CA SER A 131 2.87 -24.27 3.26
C SER A 131 3.89 -23.48 4.07
N PHE A 132 4.01 -22.20 3.72
CA PHE A 132 4.94 -21.27 4.33
C PHE A 132 4.16 -20.17 5.02
N GLU A 133 4.52 -19.91 6.27
CA GLU A 133 4.09 -18.69 6.96
C GLU A 133 5.31 -17.81 7.17
N MET A 134 5.22 -16.56 6.73
CA MET A 134 6.26 -15.59 6.99
C MET A 134 6.10 -15.00 8.40
N GLN A 135 7.18 -14.96 9.17
CA GLN A 135 7.22 -14.49 10.54
C GLN A 135 8.37 -13.49 10.73
N ASP A 136 8.15 -12.52 11.62
CA ASP A 136 9.15 -11.54 12.04
C ASP A 136 9.86 -10.82 10.89
N MET A 137 9.12 -10.54 9.81
CA MET A 137 9.70 -9.86 8.65
C MET A 137 10.01 -8.41 9.01
N GLN A 138 11.21 -7.98 8.66
CA GLN A 138 11.69 -6.62 8.80
C GLN A 138 12.32 -6.15 7.50
N ILE A 139 12.13 -4.87 7.19
CA ILE A 139 12.87 -4.15 6.16
C ILE A 139 14.04 -3.38 6.80
N PHE A 140 15.11 -3.22 6.04
CA PHE A 140 16.15 -2.25 6.32
C PHE A 140 16.57 -1.56 5.01
N LEU A 141 16.95 -0.29 5.11
CA LEU A 141 17.32 0.57 3.98
C LEU A 141 18.80 0.98 4.14
N PRO A 142 19.74 0.06 3.85
CA PRO A 142 21.13 0.19 4.28
C PRO A 142 21.91 1.29 3.56
N SER A 143 21.50 1.65 2.35
CA SER A 143 22.09 2.72 1.57
C SER A 143 21.12 3.22 0.51
N ASP A 144 21.45 4.34 -0.11
CA ASP A 144 20.71 4.85 -1.27
C ASP A 144 20.62 3.77 -2.36
N GLY A 145 19.39 3.58 -2.86
CA GLY A 145 19.10 2.60 -3.92
C GLY A 145 19.27 1.12 -3.52
N GLN A 146 19.28 0.77 -2.23
CA GLN A 146 19.22 -0.62 -1.76
C GLN A 146 18.17 -0.79 -0.66
N MET A 147 17.41 -1.87 -0.74
CA MET A 147 16.50 -2.32 0.31
C MET A 147 16.80 -3.77 0.65
N GLY A 148 16.77 -4.09 1.93
CA GLY A 148 16.95 -5.44 2.42
C GLY A 148 15.76 -5.90 3.23
N PHE A 149 15.48 -7.20 3.19
CA PHE A 149 14.50 -7.86 4.04
C PHE A 149 15.18 -8.97 4.82
N ARG A 150 14.72 -9.17 6.05
CA ARG A 150 15.08 -10.32 6.87
C ARG A 150 13.84 -10.82 7.59
N GLY A 151 13.83 -12.10 7.91
CA GLY A 151 12.73 -12.71 8.66
C GLY A 151 12.89 -14.21 8.72
N ASN A 152 11.80 -14.87 9.10
CA ASN A 152 11.74 -16.32 9.20
C ASN A 152 10.58 -16.85 8.38
N PHE A 153 10.77 -18.03 7.78
CA PHE A 153 9.69 -18.84 7.26
C PHE A 153 9.41 -19.97 8.24
N LEU A 154 8.16 -20.11 8.66
CA LEU A 154 7.68 -21.32 9.32
C LEU A 154 7.19 -22.30 8.23
N LEU A 155 7.97 -23.33 7.97
CA LEU A 155 7.64 -24.41 7.05
C LEU A 155 6.74 -25.41 7.77
N LYS A 156 5.57 -25.67 7.20
CA LYS A 156 4.64 -26.68 7.69
C LYS A 156 4.63 -27.86 6.72
N GLU A 157 5.46 -28.85 7.03
CA GLU A 157 5.46 -30.15 6.38
C GLU A 157 4.54 -31.09 7.19
N LYS A 158 3.97 -32.14 6.56
CA LYS A 158 2.90 -33.00 7.11
C LYS A 158 2.91 -33.17 8.65
N ASN A 159 4.05 -33.54 9.23
CA ASN A 159 4.21 -33.77 10.68
C ASN A 159 5.30 -32.89 11.34
N HIS A 160 5.92 -31.96 10.62
CA HIS A 160 7.05 -31.18 11.13
C HIS A 160 6.85 -29.70 10.85
N ARG A 161 7.12 -28.89 11.88
CA ARG A 161 7.24 -27.44 11.75
C ARG A 161 8.69 -27.07 11.96
N ARG A 162 9.29 -26.39 10.99
CA ARG A 162 10.66 -25.88 11.12
C ARG A 162 10.73 -24.42 10.70
N SER A 163 11.62 -23.68 11.35
CA SER A 163 11.89 -22.29 11.02
C SER A 163 13.11 -22.20 10.10
N LEU A 164 13.01 -21.39 9.06
CA LEU A 164 14.07 -21.10 8.10
C LEU A 164 14.28 -19.59 8.05
N GLY A 165 15.38 -19.12 8.62
CA GLY A 165 15.76 -17.71 8.57
C GLY A 165 16.18 -17.31 7.16
N PHE A 166 15.87 -16.09 6.74
CA PHE A 166 16.30 -15.57 5.45
C PHE A 166 16.80 -14.12 5.51
N THR A 167 17.59 -13.74 4.51
CA THR A 167 17.90 -12.35 4.18
C THR A 167 17.88 -12.18 2.67
N ALA A 168 17.25 -11.11 2.20
CA ALA A 168 17.15 -10.77 0.80
C ALA A 168 17.60 -9.33 0.58
N MET A 169 18.34 -9.07 -0.50
CA MET A 169 18.74 -7.73 -0.93
C MET A 169 18.12 -7.43 -2.29
N LEU A 170 17.53 -6.25 -2.42
CA LEU A 170 16.86 -5.82 -3.63
C LEU A 170 17.28 -4.41 -4.05
N ARG A 171 17.27 -4.18 -5.37
CA ARG A 171 17.26 -2.84 -5.95
C ARG A 171 15.83 -2.38 -6.19
N PRO A 172 15.52 -1.11 -5.88
CA PRO A 172 14.19 -0.54 -6.11
C PRO A 172 13.86 -0.49 -7.61
N ARG A 173 12.56 -0.59 -7.92
CA ARG A 173 12.06 -0.34 -9.28
C ARG A 173 12.34 1.10 -9.69
N THR A 174 12.85 1.27 -10.90
CA THR A 174 12.97 2.58 -11.56
C THR A 174 12.06 2.64 -12.78
N HIS A 175 12.02 3.78 -13.47
CA HIS A 175 11.30 3.90 -14.75
C HIS A 175 11.78 2.92 -15.83
N SER A 176 13.04 2.48 -15.77
CA SER A 176 13.65 1.61 -16.80
C SER A 176 13.92 0.18 -16.32
N GLN A 177 13.85 -0.09 -15.02
CA GLN A 177 14.19 -1.40 -14.44
C GLN A 177 13.16 -1.85 -13.42
N PRO A 178 12.77 -3.14 -13.42
CA PRO A 178 11.91 -3.70 -12.39
C PRO A 178 12.65 -3.75 -11.04
N ILE A 179 11.97 -4.23 -10.00
CA ILE A 179 12.65 -4.58 -8.76
C ILE A 179 13.60 -5.74 -9.08
N ILE A 180 14.87 -5.63 -8.67
CA ILE A 180 15.87 -6.68 -8.89
C ILE A 180 16.19 -7.33 -7.56
N LEU A 181 16.02 -8.65 -7.46
CA LEU A 181 16.53 -9.44 -6.35
C LEU A 181 18.04 -9.65 -6.54
N GLU A 182 18.87 -8.90 -5.82
CA GLU A 182 20.33 -9.00 -5.90
C GLU A 182 20.86 -10.25 -5.19
N SER A 183 20.31 -10.56 -4.02
CA SER A 183 20.67 -11.77 -3.29
C SER A 183 19.53 -12.29 -2.43
N PHE A 184 19.57 -13.59 -2.16
CA PHE A 184 18.69 -14.27 -1.24
C PHE A 184 19.49 -15.36 -0.53
N HIS A 185 19.51 -15.32 0.80
CA HIS A 185 20.28 -16.23 1.63
C HIS A 185 19.38 -16.84 2.69
N CYS A 186 19.46 -18.16 2.85
CA CYS A 186 18.94 -18.83 4.05
C CYS A 186 20.00 -18.71 5.14
N THR A 187 19.64 -18.14 6.29
CA THR A 187 20.59 -17.79 7.36
C THR A 187 20.55 -18.76 8.54
N GLN A 188 19.44 -19.49 8.71
CA GLN A 188 19.21 -20.42 9.82
C GLN A 188 18.29 -21.55 9.38
N GLY A 189 18.45 -22.74 9.97
CA GLY A 189 17.62 -23.92 9.69
C GLY A 189 18.44 -25.07 9.09
N GLU A 190 18.19 -26.29 9.57
CA GLU A 190 18.83 -27.51 9.07
C GLU A 190 18.06 -28.11 7.89
N GLY A 191 18.76 -28.89 7.06
CA GLY A 191 18.14 -29.68 5.98
C GLY A 191 17.50 -28.83 4.88
N VAL A 192 18.05 -27.66 4.59
CA VAL A 192 17.59 -26.82 3.48
C VAL A 192 18.08 -27.45 2.17
N SER A 193 17.15 -28.00 1.38
CA SER A 193 17.49 -28.55 0.06
C SER A 193 17.73 -27.43 -0.95
N LEU A 194 18.55 -27.70 -1.97
CA LEU A 194 18.74 -26.76 -3.09
C LEU A 194 17.41 -26.44 -3.78
N GLU A 195 16.54 -27.44 -3.94
CA GLU A 195 15.22 -27.26 -4.56
C GLU A 195 14.36 -26.28 -3.78
N LEU A 196 14.30 -26.41 -2.45
CA LEU A 196 13.58 -25.47 -1.60
C LEU A 196 14.09 -24.04 -1.78
N ILE A 197 15.42 -23.83 -1.81
CA ILE A 197 16.01 -22.50 -2.03
C ILE A 197 15.60 -21.97 -3.40
N MET A 198 15.67 -22.79 -4.45
CA MET A 198 15.28 -22.38 -5.80
C MET A 198 13.81 -21.99 -5.86
N THR A 199 12.91 -22.75 -5.24
CA THR A 199 11.48 -22.43 -5.19
C THR A 199 11.22 -21.14 -4.42
N LEU A 200 11.93 -20.90 -3.31
CA LEU A 200 11.83 -19.64 -2.55
C LEU A 200 12.32 -18.42 -3.38
N VAL A 201 13.44 -18.56 -4.07
CA VAL A 201 13.97 -17.51 -4.96
C VAL A 201 13.01 -17.23 -6.11
N GLN A 202 12.47 -18.28 -6.74
CA GLN A 202 11.45 -18.13 -7.79
C GLN A 202 10.22 -17.43 -7.25
N LYS A 203 9.75 -17.79 -6.05
CA LYS A 203 8.60 -17.13 -5.44
C LYS A 203 8.86 -15.66 -5.14
N ALA A 204 10.04 -15.34 -4.59
CA ALA A 204 10.45 -13.96 -4.37
C ALA A 204 10.47 -13.18 -5.71
N GLN A 205 10.98 -13.79 -6.79
CA GLN A 205 10.96 -13.21 -8.12
C GLN A 205 9.53 -12.97 -8.65
N GLU A 206 8.59 -13.88 -8.43
CA GLU A 206 7.18 -13.68 -8.79
C GLU A 206 6.59 -12.46 -8.06
N LEU A 207 6.80 -12.38 -6.74
CA LEU A 207 6.25 -11.31 -5.89
C LEU A 207 6.79 -9.93 -6.29
N VAL A 208 8.10 -9.80 -6.50
CA VAL A 208 8.71 -8.51 -6.87
C VAL A 208 8.38 -8.07 -8.30
N ASN A 209 7.94 -9.01 -9.15
CA ASN A 209 7.51 -8.75 -10.52
C ASN A 209 6.00 -8.62 -10.69
N LEU A 210 5.22 -8.61 -9.60
CA LEU A 210 3.79 -8.36 -9.69
C LEU A 210 3.52 -7.04 -10.42
N PRO A 211 2.63 -7.05 -11.43
CA PRO A 211 2.31 -5.84 -12.18
C PRO A 211 1.46 -4.88 -11.34
N TYR A 212 0.61 -5.43 -10.47
CA TYR A 212 -0.25 -4.71 -9.55
C TYR A 212 -0.32 -5.43 -8.21
N LEU A 213 -0.40 -4.66 -7.13
CA LEU A 213 -0.85 -5.12 -5.81
C LEU A 213 -2.36 -4.92 -5.74
N VAL A 214 -3.08 -5.87 -5.12
CA VAL A 214 -4.53 -5.78 -4.93
C VAL A 214 -4.82 -5.70 -3.45
N TRP A 215 -5.55 -4.67 -3.03
CA TRP A 215 -5.98 -4.48 -1.64
C TRP A 215 -7.35 -3.80 -1.63
N GLU A 216 -8.36 -4.40 -0.97
CA GLU A 216 -9.71 -3.82 -0.83
C GLU A 216 -10.29 -3.26 -2.15
N GLY A 217 -10.14 -4.00 -3.25
CA GLY A 217 -10.63 -3.60 -4.57
C GLY A 217 -9.77 -2.57 -5.31
N MET A 218 -8.71 -2.04 -4.68
CA MET A 218 -7.70 -1.22 -5.34
C MET A 218 -6.74 -2.08 -6.15
N LYS A 219 -6.40 -1.61 -7.35
CA LYS A 219 -5.26 -2.11 -8.14
C LYS A 219 -4.16 -1.07 -8.11
N ILE A 220 -3.10 -1.36 -7.37
CA ILE A 220 -1.99 -0.44 -7.11
C ILE A 220 -0.78 -0.85 -7.96
N ARG A 221 -0.31 0.06 -8.80
CA ARG A 221 0.92 -0.10 -9.59
C ARG A 221 2.00 0.81 -9.05
N ILE A 222 3.12 0.21 -8.66
CA ILE A 222 4.32 0.96 -8.30
C ILE A 222 5.03 1.39 -9.59
N LYS A 223 5.14 2.70 -9.84
CA LYS A 223 5.81 3.28 -11.01
C LYS A 223 7.29 3.50 -10.77
N ASN A 224 7.64 3.98 -9.59
CA ASN A 224 9.02 4.24 -9.20
C ASN A 224 9.16 4.06 -7.69
N MET A 225 10.33 3.60 -7.28
CA MET A 225 10.75 3.49 -5.89
C MET A 225 12.09 4.21 -5.76
N GLU A 226 12.23 5.04 -4.75
CA GLU A 226 13.46 5.76 -4.46
C GLU A 226 13.79 5.61 -2.98
N ILE A 227 15.03 5.25 -2.68
CA ILE A 227 15.50 5.04 -1.32
C ILE A 227 16.58 6.07 -1.05
N ARG A 228 16.38 6.89 -0.02
CA ARG A 228 17.33 7.93 0.41
C ARG A 228 17.31 8.05 1.91
N GLN A 229 18.47 8.12 2.57
CA GLN A 229 18.53 8.46 4.01
C GLN A 229 17.54 7.67 4.89
N SER A 230 17.41 6.34 4.67
CA SER A 230 16.48 5.47 5.39
C SER A 230 14.98 5.79 5.22
N ILE A 231 14.61 6.47 4.13
CA ILE A 231 13.23 6.64 3.68
C ILE A 231 13.01 5.95 2.33
N LEU A 232 11.79 5.49 2.11
CA LEU A 232 11.29 4.96 0.85
C LEU A 232 10.25 5.93 0.29
N ILE A 233 10.50 6.41 -0.93
CA ILE A 233 9.59 7.26 -1.70
C ILE A 233 8.98 6.40 -2.80
N LEU A 234 7.66 6.32 -2.83
CA LEU A 234 6.89 5.56 -3.81
C LEU A 234 6.12 6.52 -4.71
N LEU A 235 6.19 6.27 -6.03
CA LEU A 235 5.24 6.84 -6.99
C LEU A 235 4.30 5.73 -7.45
N LEU A 236 3.00 5.94 -7.23
CA LEU A 236 1.94 4.96 -7.42
C LEU A 236 0.93 5.45 -8.45
N GLU A 237 0.43 4.52 -9.25
CA GLU A 237 -0.84 4.65 -9.98
C GLU A 237 -1.83 3.68 -9.35
N VAL A 238 -3.01 4.14 -8.98
CA VAL A 238 -4.03 3.30 -8.35
C VAL A 238 -5.32 3.42 -9.15
N ASN A 239 -5.90 2.28 -9.48
CA ASN A 239 -7.28 2.20 -9.94
C ASN A 239 -8.15 1.73 -8.78
N LEU A 240 -9.12 2.56 -8.40
CA LEU A 240 -10.02 2.36 -7.28
C LEU A 240 -11.40 2.03 -7.84
N ALA A 241 -11.84 0.77 -7.68
CA ALA A 241 -13.14 0.32 -8.18
C ALA A 241 -14.31 0.87 -7.34
N GLN A 242 -14.13 0.89 -6.01
CA GLN A 242 -15.03 1.42 -4.99
C GLN A 242 -14.17 1.94 -3.82
N LEU A 243 -14.74 2.79 -2.97
CA LEU A 243 -14.04 3.24 -1.76
C LEU A 243 -13.77 2.04 -0.82
N PRO A 244 -12.58 1.95 -0.20
CA PRO A 244 -12.26 0.84 0.70
C PRO A 244 -13.07 0.95 1.98
N GLU A 245 -13.55 -0.17 2.51
CA GLU A 245 -14.33 -0.22 3.76
C GLU A 245 -13.52 0.33 4.95
N SER A 246 -12.20 0.12 4.94
CA SER A 246 -11.27 0.68 5.92
C SER A 246 -11.26 2.22 6.01
N ILE A 247 -11.76 2.90 4.97
CA ILE A 247 -11.91 4.36 4.89
C ILE A 247 -13.38 4.78 5.09
N MET A 248 -14.31 3.82 5.20
CA MET A 248 -15.74 4.08 5.34
C MET A 248 -16.31 3.75 6.73
N GLU A 249 -15.49 3.25 7.67
CA GLU A 249 -15.95 3.00 9.04
C GLU A 249 -16.38 4.32 9.71
N ASN A 250 -17.68 4.55 9.73
CA ASN A 250 -18.30 5.53 10.60
C ASN A 250 -17.98 5.12 12.04
N SER A 251 -17.38 6.02 12.80
CA SER A 251 -17.37 5.93 14.25
C SER A 251 -18.81 6.00 14.75
N ASP A 252 -19.36 4.86 15.15
CA ASP A 252 -20.53 4.77 16.03
C ASP A 252 -20.28 5.54 17.35
#